data_AF-A0A9R0J7X8-F1
#
_entry.id   AF-A0A9R0J7X8-F1
#
_cell.length_a   1.000
_cell.length_b   1.000
_cell.length_c   1.000
_cell.angle_alpha   90.00
_cell.angle_beta   90.00
_cell.angle_gamma   90.00
#
_symmetry.space_group_name_H-M   'P 1'
#
loop_
_entity.id
_entity.type
_entity.pdbx_description
1 polymer ?
#
loop_
_entity_poly.entity_id
_entity_poly.type
_entity_poly.pdbx_seq_one_letter_code
_entity_poly.pdbx_strand_id
1 'polypeptide(L)'
;MVGSCDRKTEESAAKSKKQNLADDTIQGLGPSCNYLKFIINTAPGDVYKNTSIPLPASVWHYDEDRQTYVNEVDVEEFLRGACLNISVIQVYMMCLFHEHTFAFDNSQIGFVCPEAMSSSRIKANPQAASMYLKVVFNAEIEKEKKGDPNITKWFLIPYHQENHWILYVLDLRRGCAYIFDSAIGSNRENSAWGILCLAYQVYKFNDGICPNRATMQGLKGFHVKCAQQVGARECGYYVMKFMHEIVTLHHNTDERLDNAYTPRNAPYTDEEIDVVREQWAKFFTTEYLFT
;
A
#
# COMPACT_ATOMS: atom_id res chain seq x y z
N MET A 1 -19.15 -38.95 40.36
CA MET A 1 -19.67 -38.47 41.66
C MET A 1 -18.84 -37.25 42.02
N VAL A 2 -19.32 -36.06 41.68
CA VAL A 2 -20.16 -35.17 42.50
C VAL A 2 -19.37 -34.55 43.66
N GLY A 3 -19.28 -33.22 43.61
CA GLY A 3 -18.74 -32.36 44.66
C GLY A 3 -18.72 -30.90 44.19
N SER A 4 -19.92 -30.33 44.06
CA SER A 4 -20.21 -28.92 43.71
C SER A 4 -19.73 -27.94 44.78
N CYS A 5 -19.37 -26.72 44.37
CA CYS A 5 -19.67 -25.53 45.15
C CYS A 5 -19.99 -24.35 44.22
N ASP A 6 -21.26 -23.95 44.23
CA ASP A 6 -21.84 -22.80 43.55
C ASP A 6 -21.67 -21.49 44.35
N ARG A 7 -21.82 -20.37 43.62
CA ARG A 7 -22.15 -18.98 44.04
C ARG A 7 -20.95 -18.13 44.52
N LYS A 8 -20.76 -16.88 44.06
CA LYS A 8 -21.72 -15.85 43.63
C LYS A 8 -21.04 -14.79 42.75
N THR A 9 -21.86 -14.20 41.89
CA THR A 9 -21.65 -13.02 41.05
C THR A 9 -21.31 -11.77 41.88
N GLU A 10 -20.26 -11.05 41.49
CA GLU A 10 -20.10 -9.63 41.79
C GLU A 10 -19.90 -8.88 40.48
N GLU A 11 -20.88 -8.04 40.15
CA GLU A 11 -20.78 -6.99 39.14
C GLU A 11 -19.68 -6.01 39.56
N SER A 12 -18.60 -5.93 38.78
CA SER A 12 -17.69 -4.79 38.84
C SER A 12 -17.91 -3.94 37.60
N ALA A 13 -18.67 -2.85 37.79
CA ALA A 13 -18.79 -1.74 36.86
C ALA A 13 -17.42 -1.10 36.59
N ALA A 14 -16.71 -1.58 35.57
CA ALA A 14 -15.56 -0.89 35.03
C ALA A 14 -16.04 0.28 34.16
N LYS A 15 -16.24 1.44 34.81
CA LYS A 15 -16.33 2.72 34.11
C LYS A 15 -15.10 2.85 33.21
N SER A 16 -15.34 2.88 31.90
CA SER A 16 -14.39 3.29 30.88
C SER A 16 -13.73 4.60 31.30
N LYS A 17 -12.50 4.52 31.78
CA LYS A 17 -11.61 5.67 31.86
C LYS A 17 -11.04 5.84 30.46
N LYS A 18 -11.56 6.82 29.71
CA LYS A 18 -10.85 7.46 28.60
C LYS A 18 -9.43 7.76 29.10
N GLN A 19 -8.44 7.00 28.62
CA GLN A 19 -7.05 7.37 28.79
C GLN A 19 -6.84 8.64 27.95
N ASN A 20 -6.36 9.69 28.61
CA ASN A 20 -6.08 10.96 27.97
C ASN A 20 -5.01 10.77 26.88
N LEU A 21 -5.31 11.23 25.66
CA LEU A 21 -4.49 11.25 24.44
C LEU A 21 -3.22 12.13 24.52
N ALA A 22 -2.63 12.32 25.70
CA ALA A 22 -1.76 13.46 25.95
C ALA A 22 -0.25 13.27 25.74
N ASP A 23 0.29 12.07 25.47
CA ASP A 23 1.76 11.89 25.62
C ASP A 23 2.56 11.40 24.40
N ASP A 24 1.94 11.07 23.27
CA ASP A 24 2.65 10.59 22.06
C ASP A 24 2.21 11.31 20.77
N THR A 25 1.81 12.59 20.85
CA THR A 25 1.53 13.35 19.62
C THR A 25 2.84 13.82 19.00
N ILE A 26 3.08 13.52 17.71
CA ILE A 26 4.11 14.22 16.92
C ILE A 26 3.89 15.73 17.06
N GLN A 27 4.89 16.45 17.57
CA GLN A 27 4.87 17.91 17.56
C GLN A 27 4.85 18.39 16.11
N GLY A 28 3.93 19.30 15.75
CA GLY A 28 3.96 19.97 14.44
C GLY A 28 3.11 19.35 13.32
N LEU A 29 1.99 18.68 13.62
CA LEU A 29 1.04 18.25 12.57
C LEU A 29 0.66 19.40 11.63
N GLY A 30 0.53 19.12 10.33
CA GLY A 30 0.04 20.07 9.35
C GLY A 30 -1.47 20.37 9.47
N PRO A 31 -1.99 21.33 8.68
CA PRO A 31 -3.40 21.76 8.77
C PRO A 31 -4.43 20.64 8.59
N SER A 32 -4.25 19.74 7.62
CA SER A 32 -5.19 18.66 7.31
C SER A 32 -5.14 17.56 8.39
N CYS A 33 -3.96 17.18 8.86
CA CYS A 33 -3.83 16.27 10.00
C CYS A 33 -4.40 16.88 11.29
N ASN A 34 -4.22 18.18 11.55
CA ASN A 34 -4.84 18.86 12.69
C ASN A 34 -6.37 18.88 12.57
N TYR A 35 -6.90 19.11 11.37
CA TYR A 35 -8.34 19.06 11.15
C TYR A 35 -8.89 17.66 11.38
N LEU A 36 -8.23 16.63 10.84
CA LEU A 36 -8.61 15.24 11.11
C LEU A 36 -8.55 14.88 12.59
N LYS A 37 -7.51 15.35 13.31
CA LYS A 37 -7.40 15.21 14.77
C LYS A 37 -8.55 15.92 15.50
N PHE A 38 -8.95 17.10 15.04
CA PHE A 38 -10.09 17.81 15.61
C PHE A 38 -11.39 17.02 15.43
N ILE A 39 -11.65 16.48 14.24
CA ILE A 39 -12.87 15.70 13.98
C ILE A 39 -12.91 14.45 14.88
N ILE A 40 -11.81 13.70 15.02
CA ILE A 40 -11.76 12.51 15.89
C ILE A 40 -12.12 12.85 17.34
N ASN A 41 -11.64 13.98 17.84
CA ASN A 41 -11.86 14.37 19.24
C ASN A 41 -13.25 14.94 19.51
N THR A 42 -13.97 15.38 18.47
CA THR A 42 -15.22 16.16 18.61
C THR A 42 -16.44 15.48 18.02
N ALA A 43 -16.26 14.61 17.03
CA ALA A 43 -17.36 13.89 16.40
C ALA A 43 -17.95 12.85 17.37
N PRO A 44 -19.25 12.56 17.28
CA PRO A 44 -19.85 11.44 18.00
C PRO A 44 -19.14 10.12 17.59
N GLY A 45 -18.92 9.22 18.55
CA GLY A 45 -18.08 8.02 18.37
C GLY A 45 -18.63 6.95 17.41
N ASP A 46 -19.62 7.27 16.60
CA ASP A 46 -20.20 6.44 15.54
C ASP A 46 -19.79 6.88 14.12
N VAL A 47 -19.29 8.10 13.92
CA VAL A 47 -18.80 8.60 12.62
C VAL A 47 -17.69 7.72 12.05
N TYR A 48 -16.85 7.15 12.92
CA TYR A 48 -15.70 6.32 12.55
C TYR A 48 -15.93 4.83 12.73
N LYS A 49 -17.09 4.41 13.24
CA LYS A 49 -17.25 3.02 13.70
C LYS A 49 -17.12 2.01 12.57
N ASN A 50 -17.31 2.41 11.31
CA ASN A 50 -17.07 1.62 10.11
C ASN A 50 -16.97 2.51 8.85
N THR A 51 -16.05 3.47 8.80
CA THR A 51 -15.85 4.25 7.56
C THR A 51 -15.40 3.30 6.45
N SER A 52 -16.32 3.00 5.52
CA SER A 52 -16.09 2.09 4.40
C SER A 52 -15.47 2.86 3.25
N ILE A 53 -14.36 2.35 2.75
CA ILE A 53 -13.66 2.91 1.58
C ILE A 53 -13.94 1.97 0.41
N PRO A 54 -14.63 2.43 -0.65
CA PRO A 54 -14.85 1.62 -1.84
C PRO A 54 -13.52 1.35 -2.54
N LEU A 55 -13.34 0.10 -2.96
CA LEU A 55 -12.21 -0.38 -3.74
C LEU A 55 -12.75 -0.89 -5.09
N PRO A 56 -12.84 -0.02 -6.12
CA PRO A 56 -13.41 -0.40 -7.41
C PRO A 56 -12.67 -1.55 -8.09
N ALA A 57 -13.41 -2.52 -8.60
CA ALA A 57 -12.87 -3.66 -9.35
C ALA A 57 -11.93 -3.24 -10.48
N SER A 58 -12.26 -2.13 -11.16
CA SER A 58 -11.48 -1.56 -12.26
C SER A 58 -10.07 -1.09 -11.86
N VAL A 59 -9.89 -0.67 -10.61
CA VAL A 59 -8.60 -0.20 -10.07
C VAL A 59 -7.81 -1.34 -9.45
N TRP A 60 -8.50 -2.25 -8.77
CA TRP A 60 -7.87 -3.28 -7.94
C TRP A 60 -7.82 -4.66 -8.59
N HIS A 61 -8.36 -4.82 -9.80
CA HIS A 61 -8.37 -6.06 -10.58
C HIS A 61 -9.07 -7.23 -9.88
N TYR A 62 -10.20 -6.95 -9.24
CA TYR A 62 -11.12 -7.96 -8.72
C TYR A 62 -12.31 -8.15 -9.66
N ASP A 63 -13.04 -9.25 -9.49
CA ASP A 63 -14.25 -9.52 -10.28
C ASP A 63 -15.40 -8.56 -9.92
N GLU A 64 -15.44 -8.12 -8.67
CA GLU A 64 -16.48 -7.24 -8.11
C GLU A 64 -15.84 -6.17 -7.23
N ASP A 65 -16.54 -5.04 -7.11
CA ASP A 65 -16.15 -3.95 -6.21
C ASP A 65 -16.02 -4.49 -4.78
N ARG A 66 -14.97 -4.04 -4.09
CA ARG A 66 -14.71 -4.39 -2.70
C ARG A 66 -14.76 -3.15 -1.84
N GLN A 67 -14.54 -3.35 -0.54
CA GLN A 67 -14.34 -2.27 0.39
C GLN A 67 -13.28 -2.64 1.41
N THR A 68 -12.62 -1.61 1.95
CA THR A 68 -11.78 -1.70 3.14
C THR A 68 -12.34 -0.75 4.20
N TYR A 69 -11.79 -0.83 5.40
CA TYR A 69 -12.28 -0.03 6.53
C TYR A 69 -11.11 0.66 7.21
N VAL A 70 -11.34 1.94 7.51
CA VAL A 70 -10.46 2.72 8.39
C VAL A 70 -11.28 3.07 9.62
N ASN A 71 -10.83 2.57 10.76
CA ASN A 71 -11.46 2.80 12.06
C ASN A 71 -10.73 3.90 12.84
N GLU A 72 -11.31 4.32 13.97
CA GLU A 72 -10.74 5.36 14.84
C GLU A 72 -9.29 5.06 15.27
N VAL A 73 -8.97 3.80 15.61
CA VAL A 73 -7.62 3.39 16.02
C VAL A 73 -6.63 3.56 14.88
N ASP A 74 -7.00 3.17 13.65
CA ASP A 74 -6.14 3.32 12.47
C ASP A 74 -5.77 4.80 12.25
N VAL A 75 -6.72 5.71 12.44
CA VAL A 75 -6.46 7.15 12.28
C VAL A 75 -5.66 7.72 13.45
N GLU A 76 -5.93 7.30 14.69
CA GLU A 76 -5.10 7.69 15.84
C GLU A 76 -3.65 7.26 15.65
N GLU A 77 -3.42 6.01 15.22
CA GLU A 77 -2.11 5.46 14.92
C GLU A 77 -1.42 6.26 13.79
N PHE A 78 -2.14 6.55 12.71
CA PHE A 78 -1.65 7.37 11.61
C PHE A 78 -1.23 8.78 12.06
N LEU A 79 -2.03 9.45 12.89
CA LEU A 79 -1.75 10.79 13.40
C LEU A 79 -0.54 10.82 14.35
N ARG A 80 -0.27 9.71 15.05
CA ARG A 80 0.90 9.54 15.94
C ARG A 80 2.17 9.10 15.21
N GLY A 81 2.13 8.80 13.92
CA GLY A 81 3.30 8.28 13.18
C GLY A 81 3.59 6.81 13.48
N ALA A 82 2.58 6.03 13.85
CA ALA A 82 2.74 4.60 14.11
C ALA A 82 2.91 3.80 12.81
N CYS A 83 3.18 2.50 12.93
CA CYS A 83 3.28 1.62 11.77
C CYS A 83 1.94 1.60 11.02
N LEU A 84 1.97 1.89 9.72
CA LEU A 84 0.76 1.90 8.91
C LEU A 84 0.24 0.49 8.67
N ASN A 85 -1.07 0.34 8.73
CA ASN A 85 -1.75 -0.89 8.35
C ASN A 85 -2.08 -0.90 6.83
N ILE A 86 -2.70 -1.98 6.36
CA ILE A 86 -3.05 -2.15 4.94
C ILE A 86 -4.09 -1.13 4.47
N SER A 87 -5.11 -0.83 5.28
CA SER A 87 -6.22 0.06 4.88
C SER A 87 -5.75 1.50 4.69
N VAL A 88 -4.84 1.99 5.53
CA VAL A 88 -4.23 3.32 5.37
C VAL A 88 -3.45 3.42 4.05
N ILE A 89 -2.67 2.40 3.69
CA ILE A 89 -1.97 2.37 2.39
C ILE A 89 -2.95 2.30 1.23
N GLN A 90 -4.03 1.52 1.33
CA GLN A 90 -5.08 1.46 0.29
C GLN A 90 -5.76 2.82 0.07
N VAL A 91 -6.06 3.55 1.15
CA VAL A 91 -6.59 4.92 1.05
C VAL A 91 -5.60 5.84 0.34
N TYR A 92 -4.31 5.74 0.64
CA TYR A 92 -3.32 6.56 -0.05
C TYR A 92 -3.21 6.23 -1.55
N MET A 93 -3.32 4.95 -1.91
CA MET A 93 -3.35 4.54 -3.31
C MET A 93 -4.58 5.12 -4.03
N MET A 94 -5.75 5.15 -3.38
CA MET A 94 -6.94 5.83 -3.93
C MET A 94 -6.75 7.34 -4.02
N CYS A 95 -6.08 7.97 -3.05
CA CYS A 95 -5.69 9.39 -3.12
C CYS A 95 -4.84 9.66 -4.37
N LEU A 96 -3.79 8.87 -4.60
CA LEU A 96 -2.97 8.99 -5.81
C LEU A 96 -3.79 8.77 -7.09
N PHE A 97 -4.68 7.78 -7.12
CA PHE A 97 -5.56 7.50 -8.26
C PHE A 97 -6.44 8.72 -8.60
N HIS A 98 -7.06 9.34 -7.59
CA HIS A 98 -7.97 10.47 -7.78
C HIS A 98 -7.22 11.78 -8.11
N GLU A 99 -6.10 12.05 -7.43
CA GLU A 99 -5.37 13.31 -7.61
C GLU A 99 -4.49 13.33 -8.88
N HIS A 100 -4.14 12.15 -9.42
CA HIS A 100 -3.22 12.02 -10.55
C HIS A 100 -3.79 11.16 -11.69
N THR A 101 -5.08 11.33 -12.00
CA THR A 101 -5.80 10.54 -13.02
C THR A 101 -5.04 10.36 -14.34
N PHE A 102 -4.37 11.40 -14.83
CA PHE A 102 -3.57 11.34 -16.05
C PHE A 102 -2.53 10.20 -16.06
N ALA A 103 -1.86 9.91 -14.93
CA ALA A 103 -0.88 8.84 -14.86
C ALA A 103 -1.54 7.44 -14.96
N PHE A 104 -2.78 7.31 -14.49
CA PHE A 104 -3.52 6.05 -14.47
C PHE A 104 -4.34 5.84 -15.75
N ASP A 105 -5.00 6.88 -16.25
CA ASP A 105 -5.81 6.85 -17.47
C ASP A 105 -4.97 6.55 -18.72
N ASN A 106 -3.73 7.06 -18.77
CA ASN A 106 -2.77 6.73 -19.82
C ASN A 106 -2.00 5.42 -19.56
N SER A 107 -2.47 4.62 -18.59
CA SER A 107 -1.86 3.36 -18.15
C SER A 107 -0.34 3.47 -17.96
N GLN A 108 0.15 4.58 -17.44
CA GLN A 108 1.56 4.65 -17.03
C GLN A 108 1.75 3.88 -15.72
N ILE A 109 0.73 3.87 -14.87
CA ILE A 109 0.76 3.26 -13.55
C ILE A 109 -0.49 2.43 -13.32
N GLY A 110 -0.30 1.21 -12.83
CA GLY A 110 -1.34 0.33 -12.31
C GLY A 110 -1.06 -0.06 -10.86
N PHE A 111 -2.09 -0.53 -10.17
CA PHE A 111 -1.99 -0.93 -8.76
C PHE A 111 -2.14 -2.43 -8.57
N VAL A 112 -1.46 -2.94 -7.56
CA VAL A 112 -1.66 -4.31 -7.04
C VAL A 112 -2.02 -4.19 -5.57
N CYS A 113 -3.08 -4.88 -5.17
CA CYS A 113 -3.65 -4.76 -3.85
C CYS A 113 -2.67 -5.20 -2.75
N PRO A 114 -2.36 -4.34 -1.76
CA PRO A 114 -1.47 -4.70 -0.65
C PRO A 114 -2.04 -5.82 0.23
N GLU A 115 -3.36 -5.94 0.33
CA GLU A 115 -3.99 -7.04 1.05
C GLU A 115 -3.67 -8.38 0.38
N ALA A 116 -3.93 -8.49 -0.93
CA ALA A 116 -3.69 -9.71 -1.70
C ALA A 116 -2.20 -10.11 -1.71
N MET A 117 -1.31 -9.12 -1.70
CA MET A 117 0.14 -9.33 -1.66
C MET A 117 0.74 -9.40 -0.27
N SER A 118 -0.03 -9.23 0.81
CA SER A 118 0.51 -9.27 2.16
C SER A 118 1.15 -10.63 2.49
N SER A 119 2.22 -10.59 3.30
CA SER A 119 2.93 -11.80 3.74
C SER A 119 2.01 -12.81 4.44
N SER A 120 1.04 -12.34 5.23
CA SER A 120 0.06 -13.19 5.90
C SER A 120 -0.84 -13.93 4.89
N ARG A 121 -1.36 -13.22 3.87
CA ARG A 121 -2.16 -13.83 2.80
C ARG A 121 -1.33 -14.78 1.94
N ILE A 122 -0.11 -14.40 1.57
CA ILE A 122 0.79 -15.26 0.80
C ILE A 122 1.12 -16.53 1.58
N LYS A 123 1.47 -16.44 2.87
CA LYS A 123 1.77 -17.61 3.70
C LYS A 123 0.55 -18.52 3.88
N ALA A 124 -0.64 -17.95 4.00
CA ALA A 124 -1.88 -18.70 4.15
C ALA A 124 -2.32 -19.38 2.84
N ASN A 125 -2.20 -18.71 1.70
CA ASN A 125 -2.61 -19.24 0.39
C ASN A 125 -1.77 -18.62 -0.76
N PRO A 126 -0.57 -19.16 -1.03
CA PRO A 126 0.30 -18.71 -2.12
C PRO A 126 -0.38 -18.75 -3.49
N GLN A 127 -1.25 -19.74 -3.71
CA GLN A 127 -1.95 -19.94 -4.97
C GLN A 127 -2.97 -18.83 -5.24
N ALA A 128 -3.67 -18.34 -4.21
CA ALA A 128 -4.59 -17.21 -4.34
C ALA A 128 -3.86 -15.92 -4.72
N ALA A 129 -2.72 -15.62 -4.08
CA ALA A 129 -1.90 -14.46 -4.43
C ALA A 129 -1.34 -14.57 -5.86
N SER A 130 -0.88 -15.76 -6.26
CA SER A 130 -0.45 -16.02 -7.64
C SER A 130 -1.61 -15.86 -8.64
N MET A 131 -2.80 -16.37 -8.33
CA MET A 131 -3.97 -16.24 -9.18
C MET A 131 -4.40 -14.78 -9.33
N TYR A 132 -4.39 -14.01 -8.25
CA TYR A 132 -4.64 -12.58 -8.29
C TYR A 132 -3.70 -11.86 -9.27
N LEU A 133 -2.39 -12.04 -9.14
CA LEU A 133 -1.43 -11.43 -10.08
C LEU A 133 -1.61 -11.92 -11.52
N LYS A 134 -1.99 -13.19 -11.73
CA LYS A 134 -2.31 -13.69 -13.08
C LYS A 134 -3.48 -12.93 -13.69
N VAL A 135 -4.52 -12.61 -12.92
CA VAL A 135 -5.65 -11.79 -13.40
C VAL A 135 -5.15 -10.40 -13.78
N VAL A 136 -4.35 -9.76 -12.92
CA VAL A 136 -3.74 -8.45 -13.22
C VAL A 136 -2.96 -8.49 -14.54
N PHE A 137 -2.06 -9.46 -14.70
CA PHE A 137 -1.18 -9.51 -15.88
C PHE A 137 -1.89 -9.97 -17.15
N ASN A 138 -2.87 -10.87 -17.04
CA ASN A 138 -3.68 -11.26 -18.20
C ASN A 138 -4.50 -10.09 -18.74
N ALA A 139 -4.95 -9.16 -17.89
CA ALA A 139 -5.60 -7.94 -18.36
C ALA A 139 -4.68 -7.12 -19.29
N GLU A 140 -3.38 -7.05 -18.98
CA GLU A 140 -2.41 -6.39 -19.85
C GLU A 140 -2.18 -7.15 -21.16
N ILE A 141 -2.13 -8.49 -21.12
CA ILE A 141 -2.04 -9.31 -22.35
C ILE A 141 -3.25 -9.04 -23.26
N GLU A 142 -4.45 -8.93 -22.70
CA GLU A 142 -5.66 -8.65 -23.48
C GLU A 142 -5.66 -7.23 -24.06
N LYS A 143 -5.12 -6.24 -23.35
CA LYS A 143 -4.87 -4.90 -23.90
C LYS A 143 -3.85 -4.94 -25.03
N GLU A 144 -2.73 -5.65 -24.86
CA GLU A 144 -1.68 -5.84 -25.86
C GLU A 144 -2.24 -6.47 -27.15
N LYS A 145 -3.06 -7.52 -27.04
CA LYS A 145 -3.71 -8.19 -28.18
C LYS A 145 -4.65 -7.26 -28.96
N LYS A 146 -5.32 -6.34 -28.27
CA LYS A 146 -6.22 -5.35 -28.88
C LYS A 146 -5.48 -4.17 -29.49
N GLY A 147 -4.16 -4.09 -29.31
CA GLY A 147 -3.36 -2.94 -29.74
C GLY A 147 -3.72 -1.67 -28.95
N ASP A 148 -4.16 -1.82 -27.69
CA ASP A 148 -4.45 -0.69 -26.82
C ASP A 148 -3.16 0.11 -26.58
N PRO A 149 -3.12 1.41 -26.90
CA PRO A 149 -1.94 2.23 -26.64
C PRO A 149 -1.69 2.42 -25.14
N ASN A 150 -2.70 2.22 -24.29
CA ASN A 150 -2.64 2.41 -22.85
C ASN A 150 -2.30 1.08 -22.15
N ILE A 151 -1.07 0.60 -22.35
CA ILE A 151 -0.51 -0.55 -21.62
C ILE A 151 0.18 -0.10 -20.35
N THR A 152 -0.10 -0.77 -19.23
CA THR A 152 0.49 -0.48 -17.93
C THR A 152 2.01 -0.56 -18.00
N LYS A 153 2.67 0.58 -17.82
CA LYS A 153 4.14 0.64 -17.80
C LYS A 153 4.71 0.12 -16.49
N TRP A 154 4.15 0.56 -15.36
CA TRP A 154 4.57 0.10 -14.04
C TRP A 154 3.40 -0.28 -13.16
N PHE A 155 3.52 -1.44 -12.49
CA PHE A 155 2.65 -1.78 -11.37
C PHE A 155 3.31 -1.39 -10.05
N LEU A 156 2.62 -0.59 -9.25
CA LEU A 156 3.00 -0.31 -7.88
C LEU A 156 2.39 -1.38 -6.96
N ILE A 157 3.26 -2.06 -6.23
CA ILE A 157 2.92 -3.24 -5.43
C ILE A 157 3.45 -3.04 -4.00
N PRO A 158 2.71 -2.34 -3.12
CA PRO A 158 3.06 -2.27 -1.72
C PRO A 158 2.94 -3.65 -1.07
N TYR A 159 4.03 -4.15 -0.50
CA TYR A 159 4.12 -5.44 0.13
C TYR A 159 4.23 -5.28 1.65
N HIS A 160 3.23 -5.83 2.37
CA HIS A 160 3.23 -5.86 3.83
C HIS A 160 3.90 -7.14 4.35
N GLN A 161 5.16 -7.03 4.76
CA GLN A 161 5.98 -8.09 5.33
C GLN A 161 5.94 -8.04 6.86
N GLU A 162 4.86 -8.57 7.43
CA GLU A 162 4.55 -8.60 8.86
C GLU A 162 4.39 -7.21 9.49
N ASN A 163 5.48 -6.56 9.87
CA ASN A 163 5.50 -5.22 10.46
C ASN A 163 6.33 -4.22 9.64
N HIS A 164 6.66 -4.58 8.39
CA HIS A 164 7.50 -3.79 7.51
C HIS A 164 6.89 -3.68 6.12
N TRP A 165 7.05 -2.51 5.51
CA TRP A 165 6.56 -2.20 4.18
C TRP A 165 7.71 -2.13 3.19
N ILE A 166 7.53 -2.78 2.05
CA ILE A 166 8.42 -2.72 0.90
C ILE A 166 7.56 -2.32 -0.30
N LEU A 167 8.06 -1.44 -1.17
CA LEU A 167 7.41 -1.17 -2.45
C LEU A 167 8.14 -1.93 -3.56
N TYR A 168 7.40 -2.80 -4.23
CA TYR A 168 7.81 -3.34 -5.52
C TYR A 168 7.22 -2.49 -6.64
N VAL A 169 8.04 -2.19 -7.64
CA VAL A 169 7.60 -1.56 -8.89
C VAL A 169 7.91 -2.50 -10.03
N LEU A 170 6.89 -3.06 -10.66
CA LEU A 170 7.05 -4.09 -11.69
C LEU A 170 6.85 -3.51 -13.08
N ASP A 171 7.84 -3.75 -13.96
CA ASP A 171 7.79 -3.47 -15.39
C ASP A 171 7.70 -4.80 -16.14
N LEU A 172 6.48 -5.19 -16.53
CA LEU A 172 6.21 -6.46 -17.22
C LEU A 172 6.96 -6.53 -18.55
N ARG A 173 6.89 -5.45 -19.33
CA ARG A 173 7.48 -5.40 -20.67
C ARG A 173 8.99 -5.45 -20.62
N ARG A 174 9.66 -5.02 -19.55
CA ARG A 174 11.11 -5.17 -19.39
C ARG A 174 11.51 -6.39 -18.56
N GLY A 175 10.56 -7.07 -17.91
CA GLY A 175 10.85 -8.15 -16.98
C GLY A 175 11.71 -7.70 -15.81
N CYS A 176 11.45 -6.50 -15.30
CA CYS A 176 12.20 -5.88 -14.22
C CYS A 176 11.30 -5.61 -13.02
N ALA A 177 11.79 -5.85 -11.82
CA ALA A 177 11.14 -5.44 -10.58
C ALA A 177 12.12 -4.58 -9.77
N TYR A 178 11.71 -3.35 -9.50
CA TYR A 178 12.49 -2.38 -8.71
C TYR A 178 12.00 -2.44 -7.26
N ILE A 179 12.94 -2.62 -6.33
CA ILE A 179 12.67 -2.90 -4.93
C ILE A 179 13.08 -1.68 -4.13
N PHE A 180 12.09 -1.01 -3.56
CA PHE A 180 12.25 0.12 -2.66
C PHE A 180 12.03 -0.36 -1.23
N ASP A 181 13.12 -0.46 -0.48
CA ASP A 181 13.12 -0.85 0.92
C ASP A 181 13.84 0.25 1.72
N SER A 182 13.09 0.92 2.59
CA SER A 182 13.62 1.97 3.45
C SER A 182 14.44 1.44 4.62
N ALA A 183 14.37 0.14 4.92
CA ALA A 183 15.13 -0.45 6.03
C ALA A 183 16.54 -0.90 5.58
N ILE A 184 17.54 -0.48 6.36
CA ILE A 184 18.94 -0.88 6.15
C ILE A 184 19.15 -2.32 6.65
N GLY A 185 19.75 -3.17 5.82
CA GLY A 185 20.25 -4.49 6.25
C GLY A 185 19.19 -5.54 6.55
N SER A 186 17.99 -5.39 5.99
CA SER A 186 16.89 -6.36 6.10
C SER A 186 17.26 -7.71 5.45
N ASN A 187 17.50 -8.74 6.27
CA ASN A 187 17.64 -10.15 5.82
C ASN A 187 16.29 -10.91 5.91
N ARG A 188 15.17 -10.20 5.82
CA ARG A 188 13.84 -10.78 6.05
C ARG A 188 13.43 -11.71 4.90
N GLU A 189 12.77 -12.81 5.22
CA GLU A 189 12.28 -13.76 4.22
C GLU A 189 11.21 -13.13 3.33
N ASN A 190 11.55 -12.93 2.06
CA ASN A 190 10.68 -12.24 1.12
C ASN A 190 9.82 -13.21 0.32
N SER A 191 8.65 -13.56 0.87
CA SER A 191 7.73 -14.50 0.22
C SER A 191 7.09 -13.92 -1.05
N ALA A 192 6.98 -12.59 -1.18
CA ALA A 192 6.42 -11.94 -2.35
C ALA A 192 7.26 -12.14 -3.61
N TRP A 193 8.60 -12.17 -3.50
CA TRP A 193 9.48 -12.33 -4.65
C TRP A 193 9.20 -13.60 -5.46
N GLY A 194 8.98 -14.74 -4.78
CA GLY A 194 8.65 -16.00 -5.43
C GLY A 194 7.31 -15.95 -6.18
N ILE A 195 6.31 -15.29 -5.59
CA ILE A 195 4.98 -15.10 -6.18
C ILE A 195 5.06 -14.21 -7.42
N LEU A 196 5.82 -13.10 -7.36
CA LEU A 196 6.07 -12.21 -8.50
C LEU A 196 6.79 -12.94 -9.63
N CYS A 197 7.84 -13.71 -9.32
CA CYS A 197 8.56 -14.51 -10.32
C CYS A 197 7.63 -15.50 -11.04
N LEU A 198 6.79 -16.22 -10.27
CA LEU A 198 5.85 -17.20 -10.83
C LEU A 198 4.79 -16.54 -11.70
N ALA A 199 4.20 -15.43 -11.24
CA ALA A 199 3.20 -14.71 -12.01
C ALA A 199 3.78 -14.11 -13.30
N TYR A 200 5.00 -13.56 -13.23
CA TYR A 200 5.71 -13.06 -14.41
C TYR A 200 6.03 -14.18 -15.42
N GLN A 201 6.44 -15.35 -14.92
CA GLN A 201 6.67 -16.52 -15.77
C GLN A 201 5.38 -16.91 -16.53
N VAL A 202 4.23 -16.85 -15.87
CA VAL A 202 2.93 -17.12 -16.50
C VAL A 202 2.59 -16.06 -17.55
N TYR A 203 2.77 -14.77 -17.24
CA TYR A 203 2.60 -13.68 -18.23
C TYR A 203 3.41 -13.93 -19.51
N LYS A 204 4.67 -14.32 -19.34
CA LYS A 204 5.58 -14.64 -20.45
C LYS A 204 5.12 -15.83 -21.29
N PHE A 205 4.66 -16.91 -20.66
CA PHE A 205 4.18 -18.10 -21.36
C PHE A 205 2.79 -17.94 -21.98
N ASN A 206 2.02 -16.96 -21.52
CA ASN A 206 0.69 -16.61 -22.04
C ASN A 206 0.73 -15.50 -23.11
N ASP A 207 1.84 -15.40 -23.84
CA ASP A 207 2.03 -14.46 -24.95
C ASP A 207 2.18 -12.98 -24.59
N GLY A 208 2.47 -12.64 -23.33
CA GLY A 208 2.81 -11.28 -22.94
C GLY A 208 4.04 -10.72 -23.66
N ILE A 209 3.97 -9.45 -24.08
CA ILE A 209 5.04 -8.77 -24.81
C ILE A 209 6.23 -8.47 -23.89
N CYS A 210 7.32 -9.23 -24.03
CA CYS A 210 8.56 -9.03 -23.28
C CYS A 210 9.82 -9.38 -24.11
N PRO A 211 10.98 -8.74 -23.85
CA PRO A 211 12.20 -8.86 -24.66
C PRO A 211 12.79 -10.28 -24.63
N ASN A 212 12.46 -11.05 -23.59
CA ASN A 212 13.09 -12.32 -23.28
C ASN A 212 12.14 -13.51 -23.44
N ARG A 213 11.03 -13.35 -24.19
CA ARG A 213 9.98 -14.38 -24.36
C ARG A 213 10.52 -15.77 -24.71
N ALA A 214 11.51 -15.84 -25.61
CA ALA A 214 12.11 -17.11 -26.07
C ALA A 214 13.23 -17.66 -25.17
N THR A 215 13.63 -16.94 -24.11
CA THR A 215 14.75 -17.36 -23.23
C THR A 215 14.22 -18.02 -21.95
N MET A 216 15.08 -18.63 -21.14
CA MET A 216 14.73 -19.07 -19.77
C MET A 216 14.88 -17.95 -18.73
N GLN A 217 15.21 -16.71 -19.14
CA GLN A 217 15.42 -15.61 -18.20
C GLN A 217 14.09 -15.19 -17.56
N GLY A 218 14.06 -15.21 -16.23
CA GLY A 218 12.92 -14.81 -15.41
C GLY A 218 12.93 -13.32 -15.05
N LEU A 219 12.08 -12.95 -14.09
CA LEU A 219 11.99 -11.60 -13.55
C LEU A 219 13.32 -11.17 -12.92
N LYS A 220 13.84 -10.01 -13.29
CA LYS A 220 15.08 -9.46 -12.75
C LYS A 220 14.81 -8.41 -11.68
N GLY A 221 15.36 -8.63 -10.48
CA GLY A 221 15.23 -7.71 -9.35
C GLY A 221 16.33 -6.65 -9.32
N PHE A 222 15.97 -5.41 -8.96
CA PHE A 222 16.88 -4.29 -8.78
C PHE A 222 16.59 -3.59 -7.45
N HIS A 223 17.54 -3.60 -6.52
CA HIS A 223 17.43 -2.80 -5.31
C HIS A 223 17.73 -1.34 -5.65
N VAL A 224 16.73 -0.47 -5.50
CA VAL A 224 16.88 0.96 -5.76
C VAL A 224 17.54 1.61 -4.55
N LYS A 225 18.52 2.48 -4.78
CA LYS A 225 19.10 3.32 -3.73
C LYS A 225 18.11 4.42 -3.35
N CYS A 226 17.17 4.11 -2.47
CA CYS A 226 16.12 5.03 -2.03
C CYS A 226 16.35 5.50 -0.57
N ALA A 227 15.65 6.55 -0.16
CA ALA A 227 15.77 7.11 1.19
C ALA A 227 15.63 6.02 2.26
N GLN A 228 16.49 6.07 3.28
CA GLN A 228 16.54 5.08 4.34
C GLN A 228 15.93 5.65 5.62
N GLN A 229 15.02 4.91 6.24
CA GLN A 229 14.35 5.34 7.47
C GLN A 229 15.31 5.33 8.65
N VAL A 230 15.07 6.23 9.62
CA VAL A 230 15.88 6.31 10.84
C VAL A 230 15.30 5.41 11.92
N GLY A 231 13.98 5.44 12.12
CA GLY A 231 13.27 4.65 13.12
C GLY A 231 12.77 3.32 12.58
N ALA A 232 11.88 2.69 13.36
CA ALA A 232 11.32 1.37 13.06
C ALA A 232 9.87 1.42 12.55
N ARG A 233 9.25 2.61 12.49
CA ARG A 233 7.80 2.75 12.27
C ARG A 233 7.47 3.40 10.93
N GLU A 234 8.45 4.05 10.30
CA GLU A 234 8.21 4.95 9.18
C GLU A 234 8.07 4.25 7.82
N CYS A 235 8.34 2.95 7.72
CA CYS A 235 8.37 2.21 6.45
C CYS A 235 7.12 2.41 5.58
N GLY A 236 5.93 2.45 6.19
CA GLY A 236 4.67 2.70 5.48
C GLY A 236 4.62 4.10 4.85
N TYR A 237 5.07 5.13 5.58
CA TYR A 237 5.14 6.50 5.08
C TYR A 237 6.21 6.66 3.99
N TYR A 238 7.33 5.93 4.08
CA TYR A 238 8.33 5.87 3.03
C TYR A 238 7.75 5.23 1.77
N VAL A 239 6.99 4.14 1.89
CA VAL A 239 6.28 3.53 0.76
C VAL A 239 5.26 4.49 0.13
N MET A 240 4.49 5.23 0.93
CA MET A 240 3.63 6.31 0.42
C MET A 240 4.46 7.34 -0.35
N LYS A 241 5.59 7.79 0.21
CA LYS A 241 6.46 8.78 -0.43
C LYS A 241 7.09 8.29 -1.74
N PHE A 242 7.55 7.04 -1.79
CA PHE A 242 8.08 6.43 -3.02
C PHE A 242 7.00 6.35 -4.10
N MET A 243 5.79 5.91 -3.76
CA MET A 243 4.67 5.89 -4.72
C MET A 243 4.35 7.29 -5.23
N HIS A 244 4.28 8.28 -4.33
CA HIS A 244 4.06 9.68 -4.68
C HIS A 244 5.11 10.20 -5.68
N GLU A 245 6.40 9.99 -5.42
CA GLU A 245 7.47 10.44 -6.31
C GLU A 245 7.43 9.72 -7.66
N ILE A 246 7.13 8.42 -7.69
CA ILE A 246 7.00 7.67 -8.95
C ILE A 246 5.83 8.21 -9.78
N VAL A 247 4.67 8.40 -9.14
CA VAL A 247 3.46 8.91 -9.80
C VAL A 247 3.68 10.34 -10.30
N THR A 248 4.26 11.22 -9.49
CA THR A 248 4.34 12.66 -9.82
C THR A 248 5.54 13.01 -10.68
N LEU A 249 6.70 12.37 -10.48
CA LEU A 249 7.96 12.77 -11.13
C LEU A 249 8.39 11.83 -12.24
N HIS A 250 7.98 10.56 -12.22
CA HIS A 250 8.54 9.53 -13.10
C HIS A 250 7.54 8.89 -14.06
N HIS A 251 6.23 9.09 -13.90
CA HIS A 251 5.21 8.40 -14.70
C HIS A 251 5.46 8.44 -16.22
N ASN A 252 5.98 9.56 -16.76
CA ASN A 252 6.24 9.75 -18.19
C ASN A 252 7.65 9.39 -18.68
N THR A 253 8.57 8.93 -17.83
CA THR A 253 9.95 8.65 -18.30
C THR A 253 10.07 7.30 -19.02
N ASP A 254 10.62 7.25 -20.22
CA ASP A 254 10.87 5.96 -20.88
C ASP A 254 12.08 5.20 -20.31
N GLU A 255 12.87 5.81 -19.42
CA GLU A 255 14.03 5.13 -18.85
C GLU A 255 13.65 4.01 -17.89
N ARG A 256 14.61 3.13 -17.59
CA ARG A 256 14.42 2.13 -16.52
C ARG A 256 14.40 2.86 -15.17
N LEU A 257 13.51 2.46 -14.28
CA LEU A 257 13.29 3.20 -13.04
C LEU A 257 14.54 3.24 -12.15
N ASP A 258 15.39 2.20 -12.17
CA ASP A 258 16.67 2.20 -11.45
C ASP A 258 17.70 3.22 -11.99
N ASN A 259 17.52 3.69 -13.22
CA ASN A 259 18.32 4.77 -13.80
C ASN A 259 17.65 6.15 -13.61
N ALA A 260 16.32 6.20 -13.77
CA ALA A 260 15.56 7.45 -13.72
C ALA A 260 15.37 7.98 -12.29
N TYR A 261 15.25 7.08 -11.32
CA TYR A 261 15.02 7.44 -9.93
C TYR A 261 16.32 7.95 -9.30
N THR A 262 16.26 9.15 -8.71
CA THR A 262 17.46 9.78 -8.15
C THR A 262 17.94 9.03 -6.91
N PRO A 263 19.18 8.51 -6.89
CA PRO A 263 19.70 7.80 -5.74
C PRO A 263 19.70 8.68 -4.49
N ARG A 264 19.19 8.15 -3.37
CA ARG A 264 19.14 8.85 -2.09
C ARG A 264 19.50 7.88 -0.97
N ASN A 265 20.41 8.29 -0.09
CA ASN A 265 20.69 7.56 1.16
C ASN A 265 20.19 8.32 2.39
N ALA A 266 20.05 9.64 2.29
CA ALA A 266 19.55 10.45 3.38
C ALA A 266 18.08 10.11 3.66
N PRO A 267 17.66 10.04 4.93
CA PRO A 267 16.25 9.95 5.30
C PRO A 267 15.43 11.09 4.68
N TYR A 268 14.12 10.87 4.54
CA TYR A 268 13.21 11.99 4.31
C TYR A 268 13.16 12.86 5.57
N THR A 269 13.06 14.18 5.38
CA THR A 269 12.74 15.09 6.50
C THR A 269 11.28 14.93 6.92
N ASP A 270 10.94 15.43 8.10
CA ASP A 270 9.56 15.42 8.59
C ASP A 270 8.64 16.18 7.61
N GLU A 271 9.10 17.30 7.05
CA GLU A 271 8.33 18.08 6.05
C GLU A 271 8.08 17.28 4.77
N GLU A 272 9.04 16.47 4.32
CA GLU A 272 8.89 15.65 3.11
C GLU A 272 7.89 14.50 3.31
N ILE A 273 7.84 13.93 4.52
CA ILE A 273 6.87 12.92 4.94
C ILE A 273 5.49 13.55 5.18
N ASP A 274 5.44 14.75 5.76
CA ASP A 274 4.20 15.46 6.02
C ASP A 274 3.43 15.77 4.74
N VAL A 275 4.10 15.91 3.58
CA VAL A 275 3.42 16.00 2.27
C VAL A 275 2.43 14.86 2.07
N VAL A 276 2.87 13.61 2.25
CA VAL A 276 2.00 12.44 2.01
C VAL A 276 0.98 12.25 3.13
N ARG A 277 1.32 12.69 4.35
CA ARG A 277 0.39 12.64 5.49
C ARG A 277 -0.75 13.65 5.34
N GLU A 278 -0.44 14.86 4.92
CA GLU A 278 -1.42 15.92 4.68
C GLU A 278 -2.33 15.57 3.49
N GLN A 279 -1.77 15.03 2.40
CA GLN A 279 -2.56 14.49 1.29
C GLN A 279 -3.54 13.41 1.76
N TRP A 280 -3.04 12.43 2.49
CA TRP A 280 -3.87 11.36 3.02
C TRP A 280 -4.98 11.89 3.94
N ALA A 281 -4.63 12.74 4.90
CA ALA A 281 -5.59 13.28 5.86
C ALA A 281 -6.65 14.13 5.19
N LYS A 282 -6.26 14.97 4.21
CA LYS A 282 -7.18 15.76 3.41
C LYS A 282 -8.14 14.86 2.64
N PHE A 283 -7.60 13.93 1.85
CA PHE A 283 -8.38 13.03 1.00
C PHE A 283 -9.35 12.16 1.81
N PHE A 284 -8.86 11.52 2.87
CA PHE A 284 -9.70 10.68 3.73
C PHE A 284 -10.85 11.49 4.35
N THR A 285 -10.56 12.72 4.79
CA THR A 285 -11.56 13.61 5.38
C THR A 285 -12.61 14.03 4.35
N THR A 286 -12.21 14.46 3.15
CA THR A 286 -13.15 14.98 2.15
C THR A 286 -13.97 13.89 1.49
N GLU A 287 -13.36 12.74 1.19
CA GLU A 287 -13.99 11.71 0.37
C GLU A 287 -14.74 10.64 1.18
N TYR A 288 -14.43 10.45 2.47
CA TYR A 288 -14.98 9.32 3.22
C TYR A 288 -15.59 9.66 4.58
N LEU A 289 -15.27 10.81 5.19
CA LEU A 289 -15.86 11.18 6.49
C LEU A 289 -17.10 12.07 6.37
N PHE A 290 -17.25 12.80 5.26
CA PHE A 290 -18.35 13.76 5.07
C PHE A 290 -19.27 13.43 3.89
N THR A 291 -19.23 12.18 3.41
CA THR A 291 -20.11 11.64 2.36
C THR A 291 -21.39 11.02 2.90
#